data_AF-A0A0D3DFW6-F1
#
_entry.id   AF-A0A0D3DFW6-F1
#
_cell.length_a   1.000
_cell.length_b   1.000
_cell.length_c   1.000
_cell.angle_alpha   90.00
_cell.angle_beta   90.00
_cell.angle_gamma   90.00
#
_symmetry.space_group_name_H-M   'P 1'
#
loop_
_entity.id
_entity.type
_entity.pdbx_description
1 polymer ?
#
loop_
_entity_poly.entity_id
_entity_poly.type
_entity_poly.pdbx_seq_one_letter_code
_entity_poly.pdbx_strand_id
1 'polypeptide(L)'
;MNVITTPIETLHLKSKHRLLPRALHRSQRVQLLSLNTLSNSSLTSPARIVSLSQGGGSIDLWRRYASDKFSDMGLDPGAGSDKMFNETASSIVETLKKANSILPHVVLASTVLALLYPPSFTWFTSRYFVPALGFLMFAVGINSNEKDFLKAFKRPKAILLGYLGQYLIKPLLGFIFGLAAVSLFQLPTPLGAGIMLVSCVSGAQLSNYATFLTDPALAPLSIVMTSLSTATAVLVTPMLSLLLIGKKLPVDVKGMISSILQVVPKTVQCNQTVSTILLLVTMFHLSAFLSGYFLTGSVFRNAPDSKALQRTLSYETGMQSSLLAPALATKFFQDPLVGIPPAISTVVMSLMGFTLVMIWSNDKEQSI
;
A
#
# COMPACT_ATOMS: atom_id res chain seq x y z
N MET A 1 8.92 -59.85 -6.39
CA MET A 1 7.86 -59.66 -7.40
C MET A 1 7.65 -58.17 -7.55
N ASN A 2 7.80 -57.68 -8.79
CA ASN A 2 7.63 -56.29 -9.25
C ASN A 2 6.20 -55.80 -8.92
N VAL A 3 5.86 -54.52 -8.80
CA VAL A 3 5.88 -53.47 -9.84
C VAL A 3 5.60 -52.10 -9.17
N ILE A 4 6.30 -51.08 -9.67
CA ILE A 4 6.13 -49.63 -9.50
C ILE A 4 4.91 -49.14 -10.31
N THR A 5 4.11 -48.17 -9.84
CA THR A 5 3.73 -46.94 -10.60
C THR A 5 2.74 -46.05 -9.85
N THR A 6 2.95 -44.74 -10.00
CA THR A 6 2.13 -43.59 -9.56
C THR A 6 1.10 -43.20 -10.67
N PRO A 7 0.55 -41.96 -10.73
CA PRO A 7 -0.88 -41.64 -10.64
C PRO A 7 -1.51 -41.16 -11.98
N ILE A 8 -2.77 -40.70 -11.94
CA ILE A 8 -3.54 -40.00 -13.00
C ILE A 8 -4.43 -40.94 -13.85
N GLU A 9 -5.74 -40.90 -13.57
CA GLU A 9 -6.89 -40.92 -14.50
C GLU A 9 -8.12 -41.54 -13.81
N THR A 10 -9.08 -40.71 -13.39
CA THR A 10 -10.51 -41.07 -13.45
C THR A 10 -11.37 -39.81 -13.37
N LEU A 11 -11.27 -39.00 -14.42
CA LEU A 11 -12.36 -38.17 -14.89
C LEU A 11 -13.28 -39.09 -15.70
N HIS A 12 -14.43 -39.49 -15.15
CA HIS A 12 -15.69 -39.73 -15.86
C HIS A 12 -16.74 -40.37 -14.93
N LEU A 13 -18.00 -39.95 -15.09
CA LEU A 13 -19.25 -40.61 -14.68
C LEU A 13 -19.75 -40.43 -13.24
N LYS A 14 -20.49 -39.33 -13.02
CA LYS A 14 -21.88 -39.46 -12.54
C LYS A 14 -22.76 -38.32 -13.10
N SER A 15 -23.39 -38.61 -14.23
CA SER A 15 -24.49 -37.84 -14.79
C SER A 15 -25.81 -38.60 -14.58
N LYS A 16 -26.91 -37.82 -14.45
CA LYS A 16 -28.34 -38.17 -14.60
C LYS A 16 -29.13 -38.69 -13.38
N HIS A 17 -29.94 -37.78 -12.83
CA HIS A 17 -31.42 -37.83 -12.74
C HIS A 17 -31.90 -36.39 -12.39
N ARG A 18 -32.21 -35.50 -13.35
CA ARG A 18 -33.54 -35.16 -13.91
C ARG A 18 -34.72 -35.42 -12.95
N LEU A 19 -35.52 -34.39 -12.68
CA LEU A 19 -36.86 -34.20 -13.28
C LEU A 19 -37.39 -32.76 -13.07
N LEU A 20 -38.06 -32.28 -14.12
CA LEU A 20 -38.80 -31.02 -14.32
C LEU A 20 -40.31 -31.34 -14.21
N PRO A 21 -41.24 -30.36 -14.12
CA PRO A 21 -41.84 -29.82 -15.35
C PRO A 21 -42.21 -28.32 -15.35
N ARG A 22 -42.40 -27.84 -16.58
CA ARG A 22 -42.82 -26.51 -17.06
C ARG A 22 -44.35 -26.30 -17.04
N ALA A 23 -44.79 -25.03 -17.03
CA ALA A 23 -45.79 -24.37 -17.92
C ALA A 23 -46.22 -23.01 -17.29
N LEU A 24 -46.64 -21.91 -17.96
CA LEU A 24 -46.78 -21.43 -19.35
C LEU A 24 -47.18 -19.92 -19.32
N HIS A 25 -46.86 -19.20 -20.41
CA HIS A 25 -47.51 -18.01 -21.02
C HIS A 25 -47.69 -16.65 -20.28
N ARG A 26 -47.22 -15.54 -20.89
CA ARG A 26 -47.95 -14.71 -21.89
C ARG A 26 -47.03 -13.66 -22.55
N SER A 27 -47.26 -13.40 -23.84
CA SER A 27 -46.50 -12.55 -24.77
C SER A 27 -47.37 -11.36 -25.25
N GLN A 28 -46.74 -10.26 -25.66
CA GLN A 28 -47.07 -9.31 -26.78
C GLN A 28 -46.31 -7.98 -26.53
N ARG A 29 -45.75 -7.22 -27.49
CA ARG A 29 -45.77 -7.20 -28.97
C ARG A 29 -44.60 -6.32 -29.46
N VAL A 30 -44.05 -6.64 -30.62
CA VAL A 30 -43.09 -5.83 -31.41
C VAL A 30 -43.86 -4.92 -32.37
N GLN A 31 -43.38 -3.70 -32.63
CA GLN A 31 -43.61 -3.03 -33.91
C GLN A 31 -42.48 -2.04 -34.23
N LEU A 32 -41.98 -2.14 -35.46
CA LEU A 32 -40.87 -1.42 -36.08
C LEU A 32 -41.33 -1.11 -37.51
N LEU A 33 -41.36 0.16 -37.92
CA LEU A 33 -41.59 0.75 -39.27
C LEU A 33 -41.89 2.26 -39.05
N SER A 34 -41.51 3.27 -39.84
CA SER A 34 -40.95 3.40 -41.19
C SER A 34 -40.38 4.83 -41.35
N LEU A 35 -39.47 5.03 -42.31
CA LEU A 35 -38.97 6.32 -42.80
C LEU A 35 -39.98 7.05 -43.73
N ASN A 36 -39.80 8.36 -43.82
CA ASN A 36 -40.22 9.34 -44.85
C ASN A 36 -41.68 9.82 -44.92
N THR A 37 -41.90 11.13 -44.72
CA THR A 37 -42.32 12.10 -45.78
C THR A 37 -42.61 13.52 -45.25
N LEU A 38 -42.08 14.54 -45.97
CA LEU A 38 -42.56 15.93 -46.16
C LEU A 38 -42.65 16.86 -44.91
N SER A 39 -42.23 18.13 -44.90
CA SER A 39 -42.31 19.21 -45.89
C SER A 39 -41.52 20.44 -45.41
N ASN A 40 -40.99 21.22 -46.35
CA ASN A 40 -40.38 22.55 -46.19
C ASN A 40 -41.23 23.54 -45.39
N SER A 41 -40.58 24.34 -44.54
CA SER A 41 -40.75 25.80 -44.51
C SER A 41 -39.61 26.47 -43.73
N SER A 42 -38.88 27.32 -44.43
CA SER A 42 -37.93 28.31 -43.90
C SER A 42 -38.68 29.48 -43.26
N LEU A 43 -38.28 29.94 -42.07
CA LEU A 43 -38.34 31.37 -41.68
C LEU A 43 -37.52 31.64 -40.38
N THR A 44 -36.39 32.31 -40.56
CA THR A 44 -35.81 33.42 -39.76
C THR A 44 -35.66 33.37 -38.22
N SER A 45 -34.38 33.48 -37.79
CA SER A 45 -33.82 34.25 -36.64
C SER A 45 -33.41 33.50 -35.35
N PRO A 46 -32.34 33.96 -34.64
CA PRO A 46 -31.47 33.10 -33.84
C PRO A 46 -31.81 33.11 -32.35
N ALA A 47 -31.94 31.94 -31.73
CA ALA A 47 -32.08 31.79 -30.28
C ALA A 47 -30.99 30.85 -29.73
N ARG A 48 -30.00 31.49 -29.10
CA ARG A 48 -29.08 31.03 -28.04
C ARG A 48 -29.18 29.53 -27.65
N ILE A 49 -28.19 28.74 -28.07
CA ILE A 49 -27.95 27.38 -27.57
C ILE A 49 -27.42 27.47 -26.13
N VAL A 50 -28.18 26.96 -25.16
CA VAL A 50 -27.66 26.52 -23.86
C VAL A 50 -27.72 25.00 -23.85
N SER A 51 -26.54 24.38 -23.80
CA SER A 51 -26.35 22.94 -23.77
C SER A 51 -26.86 22.35 -22.46
N LEU A 52 -27.88 21.48 -22.53
CA LEU A 52 -28.22 20.55 -21.46
C LEU A 52 -27.15 19.46 -21.38
N SER A 53 -26.45 19.38 -20.25
CA SER A 53 -25.70 18.19 -19.82
C SER A 53 -26.56 17.42 -18.83
N GLN A 54 -27.04 16.24 -19.23
CA GLN A 54 -27.73 15.28 -18.36
C GLN A 54 -26.76 14.54 -17.44
N GLY A 55 -27.20 14.25 -16.21
CA GLY A 55 -26.53 13.30 -15.32
C GLY A 55 -26.95 13.28 -13.85
N GLY A 56 -28.20 13.65 -13.50
CA GLY A 56 -28.69 13.70 -12.11
C GLY A 56 -30.14 13.21 -11.96
N GLY A 57 -30.52 12.15 -12.68
CA GLY A 57 -31.92 11.82 -12.99
C GLY A 57 -32.80 11.22 -11.88
N SER A 58 -32.47 11.33 -10.60
CA SER A 58 -33.37 10.82 -9.55
C SER A 58 -33.46 11.74 -8.33
N ILE A 59 -32.33 12.23 -7.82
CA ILE A 59 -32.31 13.17 -6.68
C ILE A 59 -32.91 14.53 -7.06
N ASP A 60 -32.63 15.03 -8.27
CA ASP A 60 -33.15 16.33 -8.71
C ASP A 60 -34.65 16.31 -9.02
N LEU A 61 -35.18 15.15 -9.43
CA LEU A 61 -36.62 14.97 -9.65
C LEU A 61 -37.38 14.90 -8.32
N TRP A 62 -36.84 14.19 -7.33
CA TRP A 62 -37.38 14.19 -5.96
C TRP A 62 -37.32 15.58 -5.32
N ARG A 63 -36.21 16.30 -5.52
CA ARG A 63 -36.04 17.67 -5.01
C ARG A 63 -37.03 18.64 -5.64
N ARG A 64 -37.27 18.54 -6.96
CA ARG A 64 -38.25 19.39 -7.66
C ARG A 64 -39.69 19.06 -7.27
N TYR A 65 -40.05 17.78 -7.21
CA TYR A 65 -41.40 17.36 -6.80
C TYR A 65 -41.72 17.73 -5.34
N ALA A 66 -40.74 17.63 -4.44
CA ALA A 66 -40.88 18.09 -3.06
C ALA A 66 -40.98 19.62 -2.99
N SER A 67 -40.15 20.34 -3.75
CA SER A 67 -40.19 21.82 -3.80
C SER A 67 -41.56 22.32 -4.26
N ASP A 68 -42.09 21.79 -5.37
CA ASP A 68 -43.36 22.26 -5.94
C ASP A 68 -44.55 21.99 -5.00
N LYS A 69 -44.55 20.86 -4.27
CA LYS A 69 -45.63 20.50 -3.35
C LYS A 69 -45.62 21.28 -2.04
N PHE A 70 -44.46 21.78 -1.61
CA PHE A 70 -44.31 22.59 -0.40
C PHE A 70 -44.55 24.08 -0.64
N SER A 71 -44.27 24.58 -1.86
CA SER A 71 -44.56 25.96 -2.25
C SER A 71 -46.07 26.28 -2.25
N ASP A 72 -46.92 25.32 -2.60
CA ASP A 72 -48.39 25.46 -2.55
C ASP A 72 -48.96 25.55 -1.12
N MET A 73 -48.18 25.21 -0.08
CA MET A 73 -48.60 25.25 1.32
C MET A 73 -48.11 26.48 2.10
N GLY A 74 -47.44 27.44 1.44
CA GLY A 74 -46.98 28.68 2.07
C GLY A 74 -45.95 28.52 3.20
N LEU A 75 -45.30 27.36 3.29
CA LEU A 75 -44.22 27.08 4.22
C LEU A 75 -42.92 27.02 3.43
N ASP A 76 -42.00 27.96 3.68
CA ASP A 76 -40.64 27.95 3.12
C ASP A 76 -39.81 26.87 3.84
N PRO A 77 -39.51 25.69 3.24
CA PRO A 77 -38.86 24.59 3.94
C PRO A 77 -37.33 24.65 3.89
N GLY A 78 -36.74 25.61 3.17
CA GLY A 78 -35.33 25.54 2.76
C GLY A 78 -34.33 26.06 3.81
N ALA A 79 -34.64 27.15 4.49
CA ALA A 79 -33.64 27.88 5.27
C ALA A 79 -33.18 27.16 6.55
N GLY A 80 -34.06 26.37 7.19
CA GLY A 80 -33.72 25.60 8.40
C GLY A 80 -33.07 24.25 8.10
N SER A 81 -33.52 23.57 7.04
CA SER A 81 -33.02 22.26 6.60
C SER A 81 -31.58 22.34 6.07
N ASP A 82 -31.29 23.32 5.22
CA ASP A 82 -29.96 23.47 4.63
C ASP A 82 -28.91 23.92 5.66
N LYS A 83 -29.32 24.69 6.66
CA LYS A 83 -28.45 25.11 7.76
C LYS A 83 -28.11 23.95 8.69
N MET A 84 -29.12 23.16 9.07
CA MET A 84 -28.93 21.95 9.89
C MET A 84 -28.12 20.87 9.16
N PHE A 85 -28.33 20.68 7.85
CA PHE A 85 -27.55 19.75 7.04
C PHE A 85 -26.09 20.20 6.90
N ASN A 86 -25.83 21.49 6.65
CA ASN A 86 -24.47 22.02 6.57
C ASN A 86 -23.74 22.01 7.92
N GLU A 87 -24.43 22.27 9.03
CA GLU A 87 -23.85 22.14 10.38
C GLU A 87 -23.52 20.69 10.71
N THR A 88 -24.40 19.74 10.36
CA THR A 88 -24.16 18.30 10.56
C THR A 88 -23.00 17.81 9.68
N ALA A 89 -22.96 18.21 8.40
CA ALA A 89 -21.86 17.88 7.50
C ALA A 89 -20.52 18.48 7.97
N SER A 90 -20.52 19.73 8.45
CA SER A 90 -19.34 20.37 9.02
C SER A 90 -18.85 19.65 10.28
N SER A 91 -19.77 19.26 11.17
CA SER A 91 -19.46 18.50 12.38
C SER A 91 -18.88 17.12 12.08
N ILE A 92 -19.43 16.42 11.08
CA ILE A 92 -18.90 15.15 10.59
C ILE A 92 -17.49 15.34 10.01
N VAL A 93 -17.29 16.34 9.16
CA VAL A 93 -15.98 16.64 8.57
C VAL A 93 -14.95 16.99 9.64
N GLU A 94 -15.33 17.76 10.66
CA GLU A 94 -14.44 18.10 11.77
C GLU A 94 -14.10 16.88 12.62
N THR A 95 -15.07 16.01 12.87
CA THR A 95 -14.86 14.73 13.57
C THR A 95 -13.91 13.83 12.77
N LEU A 96 -14.08 13.74 11.45
CA LEU A 96 -13.18 12.99 10.57
C LEU A 96 -11.77 13.58 10.53
N LYS A 97 -11.63 14.90 10.53
CA LYS A 97 -10.32 15.57 10.62
C LYS A 97 -9.61 15.26 11.95
N LYS A 98 -10.34 15.32 13.07
CA LYS A 98 -9.82 14.94 14.39
C LYS A 98 -9.46 13.45 14.45
N ALA A 99 -10.23 12.58 13.80
CA ALA A 99 -9.88 11.18 13.68
C ALA A 99 -8.58 10.98 12.89
N ASN A 100 -8.34 11.73 11.80
CA ASN A 100 -7.10 11.59 11.03
C ASN A 100 -5.85 12.02 11.80
N SER A 101 -5.93 13.03 12.68
CA SER A 101 -4.77 13.46 13.47
C SER A 101 -4.36 12.44 14.55
N ILE A 102 -5.30 11.61 15.03
CA ILE A 102 -4.98 10.56 16.02
C ILE A 102 -4.40 9.29 15.38
N LEU A 103 -4.54 9.10 14.06
CA LEU A 103 -4.13 7.86 13.38
C LEU A 103 -2.65 7.50 13.56
N PRO A 104 -1.66 8.41 13.44
CA PRO A 104 -0.26 8.09 13.71
C PRO A 104 -0.05 7.57 15.14
N HIS A 105 -0.74 8.16 16.12
CA HIS A 105 -0.66 7.77 17.52
C HIS A 105 -1.24 6.36 17.74
N VAL A 106 -2.38 6.05 17.10
CA VAL A 106 -2.99 4.72 17.16
C VAL A 106 -2.07 3.65 16.55
N VAL A 107 -1.40 3.95 15.43
CA VAL A 107 -0.44 3.02 14.80
C VAL A 107 0.76 2.76 15.71
N LEU A 108 1.31 3.79 16.35
CA LEU A 108 2.40 3.62 17.30
C LEU A 108 1.97 2.83 18.54
N ALA A 109 0.83 3.20 19.14
CA ALA A 109 0.30 2.53 20.32
C ALA A 109 -0.04 1.06 20.05
N SER A 110 -0.66 0.75 18.91
CA SER A 110 -0.94 -0.63 18.50
C SER A 110 0.33 -1.44 18.22
N THR A 111 1.37 -0.82 17.64
CA THR A 111 2.68 -1.47 17.45
C THR A 111 3.32 -1.81 18.80
N VAL A 112 3.31 -0.89 19.76
CA VAL A 112 3.83 -1.13 21.12
C VAL A 112 3.01 -2.19 21.84
N LEU A 113 1.68 -2.16 21.74
CA LEU A 113 0.80 -3.16 22.34
C LEU A 113 1.05 -4.56 21.77
N ALA A 114 1.25 -4.68 20.45
CA ALA A 114 1.57 -5.93 19.80
C ALA A 114 2.91 -6.53 20.29
N LEU A 115 3.90 -5.68 20.60
CA LEU A 115 5.19 -6.10 21.15
C LEU A 115 5.08 -6.52 22.62
N LEU A 116 4.28 -5.81 23.43
CA LEU A 116 4.13 -6.10 24.86
C LEU A 116 3.17 -7.27 25.14
N TYR A 117 2.14 -7.44 24.31
CA TYR A 117 1.14 -8.48 24.46
C TYR A 117 0.75 -9.07 23.10
N PRO A 118 1.58 -9.97 22.50
CA PRO A 118 1.34 -10.57 21.19
C PRO A 118 -0.05 -11.20 20.99
N PRO A 119 -0.70 -11.83 22.00
CA PRO A 119 -2.06 -12.37 21.86
C PRO A 119 -3.13 -11.34 21.43
N SER A 120 -2.89 -10.03 21.63
CA SER A 120 -3.83 -8.98 21.20
C SER A 120 -4.12 -8.95 19.70
N PHE A 121 -3.21 -9.45 18.84
CA PHE A 121 -3.34 -9.39 17.38
C PHE A 121 -3.28 -10.75 16.68
N THR A 122 -3.24 -11.87 17.42
CA THR A 122 -3.19 -13.22 16.82
C THR A 122 -4.44 -13.57 16.01
N TRP A 123 -5.57 -12.91 16.28
CA TRP A 123 -6.80 -13.03 15.50
C TRP A 123 -6.66 -12.46 14.07
N PHE A 124 -5.75 -11.50 13.86
CA PHE A 124 -5.52 -10.84 12.58
C PHE A 124 -4.52 -11.63 11.72
N THR A 125 -5.00 -12.75 11.18
CA THR A 125 -4.18 -13.66 10.37
C THR A 125 -3.98 -13.15 8.93
N SER A 126 -3.11 -13.83 8.17
CA SER A 126 -2.86 -13.56 6.75
C SER A 126 -4.13 -13.54 5.88
N ARG A 127 -5.20 -14.21 6.31
CA ARG A 127 -6.53 -14.20 5.67
C ARG A 127 -7.16 -12.81 5.65
N TYR A 128 -6.99 -12.04 6.72
CA TYR A 128 -7.56 -10.69 6.84
C TYR A 128 -6.57 -9.61 6.41
N PHE A 129 -5.27 -9.85 6.63
CA PHE A 129 -4.21 -8.91 6.31
C PHE A 129 -4.18 -8.54 4.81
N VAL A 130 -4.21 -9.53 3.91
CA VAL A 130 -4.10 -9.28 2.46
C VAL A 130 -5.30 -8.48 1.93
N PRO A 131 -6.57 -8.85 2.23
CA PRO A 131 -7.72 -8.02 1.86
C PRO A 131 -7.71 -6.63 2.49
N ALA A 132 -7.35 -6.49 3.77
CA ALA A 132 -7.30 -5.19 4.44
C ALA A 132 -6.29 -4.24 3.79
N LEU A 133 -5.11 -4.76 3.44
CA LEU A 133 -4.07 -3.99 2.77
C LEU A 133 -4.43 -3.65 1.32
N GLY A 134 -5.07 -4.59 0.61
CA GLY A 134 -5.63 -4.35 -0.72
C GLY A 134 -6.72 -3.26 -0.69
N PHE A 135 -7.63 -3.31 0.28
CA PHE A 135 -8.65 -2.29 0.49
C PHE A 135 -8.04 -0.93 0.84
N LEU A 136 -7.02 -0.87 1.70
CA LEU A 136 -6.31 0.36 2.03
C LEU A 136 -5.74 1.03 0.76
N MET A 137 -5.05 0.26 -0.08
CA MET A 137 -4.49 0.78 -1.34
C MET A 137 -5.56 1.25 -2.31
N PHE A 138 -6.64 0.48 -2.43
CA PHE A 138 -7.79 0.85 -3.23
C PHE A 138 -8.42 2.16 -2.73
N ALA A 139 -8.60 2.30 -1.42
CA ALA A 139 -9.14 3.50 -0.77
C ALA A 139 -8.28 4.75 -1.02
N VAL A 140 -6.95 4.64 -0.89
CA VAL A 140 -6.04 5.76 -1.21
C VAL A 140 -6.09 6.09 -2.71
N GLY A 141 -6.25 5.08 -3.58
CA GLY A 141 -6.42 5.25 -5.02
C GLY A 141 -7.70 6.00 -5.40
N ILE A 142 -8.87 5.59 -4.88
CA ILE A 142 -10.17 6.24 -5.16
C ILE A 142 -10.28 7.65 -4.58
N ASN A 143 -9.54 7.96 -3.53
CA ASN A 143 -9.51 9.31 -2.94
C ASN A 143 -8.70 10.30 -3.80
N SER A 144 -7.98 9.82 -4.81
CA SER A 144 -7.15 10.65 -5.69
C SER A 144 -7.86 10.90 -7.02
N ASN A 145 -7.74 12.11 -7.55
CA ASN A 145 -8.34 12.46 -8.84
C ASN A 145 -7.50 11.92 -10.00
N GLU A 146 -8.10 11.58 -11.14
CA GLU A 146 -7.39 11.08 -12.33
C GLU A 146 -6.28 12.06 -12.77
N LYS A 147 -6.55 13.36 -12.63
CA LYS A 147 -5.62 14.45 -12.94
C LYS A 147 -4.36 14.40 -12.07
N ASP A 148 -4.47 13.98 -10.81
CA ASP A 148 -3.33 13.93 -9.88
C ASP A 148 -2.42 12.73 -10.18
N PHE A 149 -2.99 11.59 -10.59
CA PHE A 149 -2.23 10.47 -11.12
C PHE A 149 -1.52 10.81 -12.43
N LEU A 150 -2.20 11.48 -13.36
CA LEU A 150 -1.58 11.98 -14.59
C LEU A 150 -0.42 12.94 -14.29
N LYS A 151 -0.59 13.81 -13.29
CA LYS A 151 0.48 14.71 -12.83
C LYS A 151 1.65 13.94 -12.21
N ALA A 152 1.39 12.84 -11.50
CA ALA A 152 2.42 11.97 -10.96
C ALA A 152 3.27 11.33 -12.07
N PHE A 153 2.65 10.77 -13.12
CA PHE A 153 3.38 10.25 -14.29
C PHE A 153 4.19 11.32 -15.03
N LYS A 154 3.75 12.57 -15.00
CA LYS A 154 4.49 13.73 -15.54
C LYS A 154 5.68 14.18 -14.67
N ARG A 155 6.03 13.44 -13.60
CA ARG A 155 7.22 13.69 -12.76
C ARG A 155 8.26 12.56 -12.89
N PRO A 156 8.80 12.30 -14.10
CA PRO A 156 9.70 11.17 -14.33
C PRO A 156 11.00 11.25 -13.50
N LYS A 157 11.50 12.45 -13.22
CA LYS A 157 12.69 12.64 -12.38
C LYS A 157 12.48 12.12 -10.95
N ALA A 158 11.30 12.34 -10.38
CA ALA A 158 11.00 11.90 -9.02
C ALA A 158 10.80 10.38 -8.98
N ILE A 159 10.10 9.83 -9.98
CA ILE A 159 9.90 8.39 -10.14
C ILE A 159 11.26 7.68 -10.27
N LEU A 160 12.14 8.17 -11.15
CA LEU A 160 13.48 7.60 -11.35
C LEU A 160 14.30 7.67 -10.06
N LEU A 161 14.26 8.78 -9.34
CA LEU A 161 15.00 8.92 -8.08
C LEU A 161 14.46 7.97 -6.99
N GLY A 162 13.14 7.81 -6.89
CA GLY A 162 12.53 6.81 -6.02
C GLY A 162 12.96 5.38 -6.39
N TYR A 163 13.01 5.08 -7.69
CA TYR A 163 13.45 3.78 -8.20
C TYR A 163 14.95 3.50 -7.92
N LEU A 164 15.81 4.52 -8.05
CA LEU A 164 17.22 4.46 -7.64
C LEU A 164 17.36 4.28 -6.12
N GLY A 165 16.53 4.97 -5.34
CA GLY A 165 16.40 4.74 -3.89
C GLY A 165 16.11 3.28 -3.58
N GLN A 166 15.08 2.74 -4.21
CA GLN A 166 14.54 1.40 -3.93
C GLN A 166 15.47 0.27 -4.37
N TYR A 167 16.02 0.33 -5.59
CA TYR A 167 16.73 -0.80 -6.20
C TYR A 167 18.22 -0.61 -6.42
N LEU A 168 18.78 0.54 -6.05
CA LEU A 168 20.22 0.76 -6.04
C LEU A 168 20.73 1.10 -4.64
N ILE A 169 20.28 2.21 -4.07
CA ILE A 169 20.81 2.74 -2.80
C ILE A 169 20.49 1.77 -1.66
N LYS A 170 19.24 1.34 -1.57
CA LYS A 170 18.79 0.45 -0.50
C LYS A 170 19.49 -0.92 -0.56
N PRO A 171 19.58 -1.63 -1.70
CA PRO A 171 20.40 -2.83 -1.82
C PRO A 171 21.87 -2.63 -1.40
N LEU A 172 22.50 -1.52 -1.81
CA LEU A 172 23.87 -1.20 -1.39
C LEU A 172 23.99 -1.04 0.13
N LEU A 173 23.05 -0.32 0.76
CA LEU A 173 22.99 -0.20 2.22
C LEU A 173 22.79 -1.57 2.87
N GLY A 174 21.87 -2.40 2.36
CA GLY A 174 21.63 -3.74 2.91
C GLY A 174 22.84 -4.66 2.76
N PHE A 175 23.61 -4.53 1.67
CA PHE A 175 24.89 -5.22 1.51
C PHE A 175 25.92 -4.78 2.55
N ILE A 176 26.06 -3.47 2.78
CA ILE A 176 26.97 -2.90 3.80
C ILE A 176 26.59 -3.39 5.19
N PHE A 177 25.32 -3.24 5.60
CA PHE A 177 24.86 -3.65 6.93
C PHE A 177 24.82 -5.17 7.10
N GLY A 178 24.47 -5.92 6.05
CA GLY A 178 24.53 -7.38 6.05
C GLY A 178 25.97 -7.91 6.16
N LEU A 179 26.94 -7.25 5.50
CA LEU A 179 28.35 -7.57 5.66
C LEU A 179 28.87 -7.18 7.05
N ALA A 180 28.45 -6.02 7.56
CA ALA A 180 28.77 -5.59 8.92
C ALA A 180 28.26 -6.58 9.96
N ALA A 181 27.04 -7.08 9.80
CA ALA A 181 26.46 -8.11 10.66
C ALA A 181 27.39 -9.33 10.81
N VAL A 182 27.89 -9.84 9.67
CA VAL A 182 28.70 -11.07 9.65
C VAL A 182 30.16 -10.79 10.03
N SER A 183 30.76 -9.74 9.50
CA SER A 183 32.20 -9.49 9.64
C SER A 183 32.57 -8.70 10.89
N LEU A 184 31.77 -7.70 11.29
CA LEU A 184 32.07 -6.86 12.45
C LEU A 184 31.43 -7.41 13.72
N PHE A 185 30.18 -7.87 13.62
CA PHE A 185 29.40 -8.36 14.78
C PHE A 185 29.38 -9.88 14.90
N GLN A 186 30.06 -10.61 14.00
CA GLN A 186 30.18 -12.07 14.00
C GLN A 186 28.84 -12.80 14.05
N LEU A 187 27.79 -12.20 13.47
CA LEU A 187 26.48 -12.81 13.39
C LEU A 187 26.48 -13.95 12.35
N PRO A 188 25.69 -15.01 12.58
CA PRO A 188 25.45 -16.05 11.59
C PRO A 188 25.12 -15.49 10.20
N THR A 189 25.75 -16.04 9.16
CA THR A 189 25.52 -15.69 7.75
C THR A 189 24.03 -15.59 7.36
N PRO A 190 23.14 -16.49 7.84
CA PRO A 190 21.69 -16.37 7.60
C PRO A 190 21.09 -15.03 8.06
N LEU A 191 21.54 -14.45 9.17
CA LEU A 191 21.06 -13.15 9.66
C LEU A 191 21.54 -12.01 8.76
N GLY A 192 22.80 -12.06 8.31
CA GLY A 192 23.31 -11.11 7.31
C GLY A 192 22.52 -11.21 5.99
N ALA A 193 22.22 -12.42 5.54
CA ALA A 193 21.39 -12.66 4.36
C ALA A 193 19.96 -12.13 4.52
N GLY A 194 19.37 -12.24 5.71
CA GLY A 194 18.06 -11.66 6.02
C GLY A 194 18.05 -10.12 5.91
N ILE A 195 19.12 -9.44 6.34
CA ILE A 195 19.27 -7.98 6.18
C ILE A 195 19.41 -7.61 4.69
N MET A 196 20.16 -8.38 3.91
CA MET A 196 20.27 -8.16 2.46
C MET A 196 18.96 -8.45 1.72
N LEU A 197 18.21 -9.46 2.14
CA LEU A 197 16.90 -9.76 1.56
C LEU A 197 15.90 -8.62 1.79
N VAL A 198 15.92 -8.05 3.00
CA VAL A 198 15.16 -6.84 3.38
C VAL A 198 15.39 -5.69 2.41
N SER A 199 16.62 -5.47 1.95
CA SER A 199 16.90 -4.35 1.05
C SER A 199 16.54 -4.60 -0.42
N CYS A 200 16.28 -5.84 -0.82
CA CYS A 200 16.00 -6.22 -2.21
C CYS A 200 14.51 -6.21 -2.58
N VAL A 201 13.62 -6.16 -1.59
CA VAL A 201 12.16 -6.17 -1.81
C VAL A 201 11.64 -4.81 -2.27
N SER A 202 10.39 -4.75 -2.76
CA SER A 202 9.75 -3.51 -3.24
C SER A 202 9.39 -2.53 -2.12
N GLY A 203 8.93 -1.33 -2.52
CA GLY A 203 8.45 -0.28 -1.63
C GLY A 203 7.26 -0.71 -0.76
N ALA A 204 7.02 0.03 0.31
CA ALA A 204 5.94 -0.27 1.26
C ALA A 204 4.63 0.38 0.85
N GLN A 205 3.53 -0.33 1.01
CA GLN A 205 2.20 0.30 0.92
C GLN A 205 1.98 1.32 2.06
N LEU A 206 2.74 1.17 3.16
CA LEU A 206 2.78 2.14 4.27
C LEU A 206 3.41 3.49 3.89
N SER A 207 4.33 3.57 2.92
CA SER A 207 4.91 4.87 2.51
C SER A 207 3.88 5.73 1.80
N ASN A 208 2.98 5.13 1.02
CA ASN A 208 1.86 5.83 0.40
C ASN A 208 0.97 6.49 1.45
N TYR A 209 0.71 5.77 2.55
CA TYR A 209 -0.13 6.27 3.62
C TYR A 209 0.60 7.33 4.48
N ALA A 210 1.88 7.14 4.78
CA ALA A 210 2.69 8.16 5.44
C ALA A 210 2.74 9.46 4.62
N THR A 211 2.95 9.34 3.31
CA THR A 211 2.89 10.47 2.38
C THR A 211 1.51 11.13 2.36
N PHE A 212 0.43 10.35 2.38
CA PHE A 212 -0.92 10.90 2.46
C PHE A 212 -1.15 11.73 3.73
N LEU A 213 -0.66 11.26 4.88
CA LEU A 213 -0.81 11.98 6.14
C LEU A 213 0.04 13.26 6.20
N THR A 214 1.25 13.25 5.64
CA THR A 214 2.18 14.38 5.71
C THR A 214 2.04 15.37 4.55
N ASP A 215 1.88 14.89 3.33
CA ASP A 215 1.84 15.66 2.08
C ASP A 215 0.77 15.07 1.12
N PRO A 216 -0.54 15.27 1.39
CA PRO A 216 -1.63 14.64 0.61
C PRO A 216 -1.52 14.83 -0.91
N ALA A 217 -1.04 15.99 -1.36
CA ALA A 217 -0.86 16.31 -2.78
C ALA A 217 0.18 15.44 -3.50
N LEU A 218 1.09 14.77 -2.77
CA LEU A 218 2.09 13.86 -3.33
C LEU A 218 1.76 12.37 -3.13
N ALA A 219 0.67 12.03 -2.45
CA ALA A 219 0.26 10.63 -2.28
C ALA A 219 0.14 9.87 -3.61
N PRO A 220 -0.43 10.42 -4.71
CA PRO A 220 -0.48 9.73 -6.00
C PRO A 220 0.90 9.41 -6.57
N LEU A 221 1.90 10.26 -6.32
CA LEU A 221 3.28 10.03 -6.76
C LEU A 221 3.90 8.84 -6.00
N SER A 222 3.69 8.76 -4.69
CA SER A 222 4.09 7.62 -3.84
C SER A 222 3.48 6.31 -4.36
N ILE A 223 2.16 6.32 -4.63
CA ILE A 223 1.43 5.15 -5.14
C ILE A 223 2.00 4.67 -6.46
N VAL A 224 2.30 5.58 -7.39
CA VAL A 224 2.90 5.23 -8.69
C VAL A 224 4.28 4.60 -8.49
N MET A 225 5.15 5.17 -7.65
CA MET A 225 6.49 4.62 -7.38
C MET A 225 6.42 3.23 -6.71
N THR A 226 5.57 3.08 -5.70
CA THR A 226 5.36 1.79 -5.02
C THR A 226 4.75 0.74 -5.96
N SER A 227 3.82 1.12 -6.84
CA SER A 227 3.21 0.20 -7.80
C SER A 227 4.23 -0.25 -8.86
N LEU A 228 5.01 0.68 -9.40
CA LEU A 228 6.07 0.38 -10.36
C LEU A 228 7.13 -0.52 -9.74
N SER A 229 7.61 -0.20 -8.53
CA SER A 229 8.58 -1.05 -7.85
C SER A 229 8.00 -2.45 -7.61
N THR A 230 6.79 -2.55 -7.05
CA THR A 230 6.13 -3.85 -6.81
C THR A 230 5.95 -4.68 -8.08
N ALA A 231 5.57 -4.06 -9.22
CA ALA A 231 5.46 -4.76 -10.49
C ALA A 231 6.82 -5.32 -10.96
N THR A 232 7.86 -4.51 -10.86
CA THR A 232 9.22 -4.89 -11.28
C THR A 232 9.92 -5.85 -10.30
N ALA A 233 9.48 -5.91 -9.04
CA ALA A 233 10.05 -6.75 -7.99
C ALA A 233 10.02 -8.25 -8.34
N VAL A 234 9.04 -8.68 -9.13
CA VAL A 234 8.94 -10.07 -9.62
C VAL A 234 10.24 -10.52 -10.30
N LEU A 235 10.94 -9.61 -10.98
CA LEU A 235 12.23 -9.89 -11.64
C LEU A 235 13.41 -9.34 -10.83
N VAL A 236 13.29 -8.10 -10.35
CA VAL A 236 14.40 -7.39 -9.71
C VAL A 236 14.77 -8.00 -8.36
N THR A 237 13.79 -8.39 -7.54
CA THR A 237 14.06 -8.94 -6.20
C THR A 237 14.82 -10.27 -6.27
N PRO A 238 14.43 -11.28 -7.09
CA PRO A 238 15.24 -12.48 -7.27
C PRO A 238 16.64 -12.19 -7.80
N MET A 239 16.79 -11.30 -8.79
CA MET A 239 18.10 -10.97 -9.36
C MET A 239 19.03 -10.30 -8.34
N LEU A 240 18.53 -9.31 -7.59
CA LEU A 240 19.30 -8.65 -6.54
C LEU A 240 19.60 -9.59 -5.37
N SER A 241 18.64 -10.42 -4.96
CA SER A 241 18.87 -11.42 -3.91
C SER A 241 19.94 -12.42 -4.33
N LEU A 242 19.93 -12.87 -5.59
CA LEU A 242 20.99 -13.73 -6.14
C LEU A 242 22.34 -13.01 -6.20
N LEU A 243 22.36 -11.73 -6.57
CA LEU A 243 23.59 -10.94 -6.64
C LEU A 243 24.23 -10.72 -5.26
N LEU A 244 23.42 -10.36 -4.25
CA LEU A 244 23.89 -9.99 -2.91
C LEU A 244 24.12 -11.22 -2.02
N ILE A 245 23.27 -12.24 -2.13
CA ILE A 245 23.25 -13.42 -1.25
C ILE A 245 23.82 -14.66 -1.98
N GLY A 246 23.50 -14.81 -3.26
CA GLY A 246 23.63 -16.06 -4.03
C GLY A 246 25.03 -16.62 -4.24
N LYS A 247 26.09 -15.88 -3.89
CA LYS A 247 27.47 -16.41 -3.86
C LYS A 247 27.90 -16.97 -2.49
N LYS A 248 27.07 -16.87 -1.44
CA LYS A 248 27.46 -17.17 -0.05
C LYS A 248 26.57 -18.18 0.70
N LEU A 249 25.68 -18.89 0.02
CA LEU A 249 24.94 -20.03 0.62
C LEU A 249 25.23 -21.36 -0.10
N PRO A 250 26.46 -21.91 -0.06
CA PRO A 250 26.65 -23.35 -0.06
C PRO A 250 26.30 -23.90 1.33
N VAL A 251 25.51 -24.97 1.36
CA VAL A 251 25.12 -25.66 2.60
C VAL A 251 26.35 -26.30 3.22
N ASP A 252 26.85 -25.73 4.32
CA ASP A 252 27.84 -26.38 5.18
C ASP A 252 27.13 -27.14 6.31
N VAL A 253 26.86 -28.43 6.04
CA VAL A 253 26.25 -29.34 7.01
C VAL A 253 27.13 -29.52 8.27
N LYS A 254 28.46 -29.40 8.16
CA LYS A 254 29.39 -29.48 9.30
C LYS A 254 29.33 -28.21 10.15
N GLY A 255 29.24 -27.03 9.52
CA GLY A 255 29.00 -25.75 10.17
C GLY A 255 27.65 -25.72 10.90
N MET A 256 26.59 -26.25 10.28
CA MET A 256 25.26 -26.39 10.90
C MET A 256 25.30 -27.29 12.14
N ILE A 257 25.97 -28.45 12.09
CA ILE A 257 26.10 -29.35 13.25
C ILE A 257 26.89 -28.67 14.39
N SER A 258 27.94 -27.91 14.07
CA SER A 258 28.74 -27.16 15.05
C SER A 258 27.95 -26.00 15.68
N SER A 259 27.17 -25.26 14.89
CA SER A 259 26.30 -24.19 15.40
C SER A 259 25.16 -24.72 16.27
N ILE A 260 24.56 -25.87 15.92
CA ILE A 260 23.53 -26.51 16.74
C ILE A 260 24.09 -26.98 18.09
N LEU A 261 25.32 -27.50 18.12
CA LEU A 261 26.01 -27.89 19.37
C LEU A 261 26.48 -26.68 20.21
N GLN A 262 26.73 -25.52 19.60
CA GLN A 262 27.17 -24.30 20.30
C GLN A 262 26.03 -23.37 20.76
N VAL A 263 24.83 -23.50 20.17
CA VAL A 263 23.67 -22.64 20.52
C VAL A 263 23.00 -23.06 21.83
N VAL A 264 23.32 -24.23 22.36
CA VAL A 264 22.63 -24.80 23.53
C VAL A 264 22.99 -24.19 24.90
N PRO A 265 24.18 -23.58 25.18
CA PRO A 265 24.46 -23.07 26.53
C PRO A 265 24.64 -21.55 26.70
N LYS A 266 24.11 -20.66 25.85
CA LYS A 266 24.15 -19.20 26.16
C LYS A 266 22.83 -18.47 25.97
N THR A 267 21.96 -18.63 26.95
CA THR A 267 20.80 -17.76 27.22
C THR A 267 21.16 -16.30 27.53
N VAL A 268 22.45 -15.96 27.71
CA VAL A 268 22.96 -14.57 27.79
C VAL A 268 23.33 -13.99 26.41
N GLN A 269 23.59 -14.82 25.39
CA GLN A 269 23.96 -14.40 24.04
C GLN A 269 22.74 -14.07 23.16
N CYS A 270 21.55 -14.58 23.50
CA CYS A 270 20.30 -14.35 22.77
C CYS A 270 19.87 -12.87 22.81
N ASN A 271 19.94 -12.23 23.98
CA ASN A 271 19.59 -10.81 24.15
C ASN A 271 20.55 -9.88 23.38
N GLN A 272 21.86 -10.17 23.42
CA GLN A 272 22.85 -9.37 22.70
C GLN A 272 22.71 -9.52 21.18
N THR A 273 22.43 -10.74 20.70
CA THR A 273 22.23 -11.01 19.26
C THR A 273 21.01 -10.27 18.73
N VAL A 274 19.86 -10.38 19.41
CA VAL A 274 18.63 -9.67 19.02
C VAL A 274 18.83 -8.16 19.08
N SER A 275 19.48 -7.65 20.13
CA SER A 275 19.78 -6.21 20.26
C SER A 275 20.70 -5.72 19.14
N THR A 276 21.67 -6.53 18.73
CA THR A 276 22.58 -6.21 17.62
C THR A 276 21.86 -6.20 16.27
N ILE A 277 20.98 -7.18 16.01
CA ILE A 277 20.15 -7.19 14.80
C ILE A 277 19.23 -5.96 14.78
N LEU A 278 18.57 -5.66 15.92
CA LEU A 278 17.71 -4.49 16.07
C LEU A 278 18.48 -3.20 15.77
N LEU A 279 19.69 -3.05 16.33
CA LEU A 279 20.57 -1.91 16.05
C LEU A 279 20.90 -1.81 14.56
N LEU A 280 21.36 -2.90 13.93
CA LEU A 280 21.75 -2.92 12.52
C LEU A 280 20.57 -2.61 11.59
N VAL A 281 19.41 -3.19 11.85
CA VAL A 281 18.18 -2.93 11.09
C VAL A 281 17.71 -1.48 11.28
N THR A 282 17.80 -0.94 12.50
CA THR A 282 17.49 0.47 12.78
C THR A 282 18.43 1.40 12.04
N MET A 283 19.74 1.13 12.06
CA MET A 283 20.73 1.93 11.33
C MET A 283 20.56 1.82 9.81
N PHE A 284 20.20 0.64 9.31
CA PHE A 284 19.86 0.44 7.89
C PHE A 284 18.68 1.31 7.48
N HIS A 285 17.55 1.23 8.20
CA HIS A 285 16.38 2.06 7.88
C HIS A 285 16.67 3.54 8.05
N LEU A 286 17.36 3.94 9.13
CA LEU A 286 17.75 5.34 9.36
C LEU A 286 18.57 5.87 8.18
N SER A 287 19.58 5.12 7.76
CA SER A 287 20.40 5.47 6.60
C SER A 287 19.56 5.55 5.32
N ALA A 288 18.58 4.66 5.13
CA ALA A 288 17.70 4.68 3.97
C ALA A 288 16.74 5.88 3.97
N PHE A 289 16.10 6.21 5.09
CA PHE A 289 15.27 7.42 5.26
C PHE A 289 16.09 8.69 4.99
N LEU A 290 17.27 8.80 5.60
CA LEU A 290 18.15 9.96 5.41
C LEU A 290 18.65 10.07 3.98
N SER A 291 19.06 8.95 3.36
CA SER A 291 19.51 8.94 1.95
C SER A 291 18.40 9.41 1.02
N GLY A 292 17.18 8.88 1.18
CA GLY A 292 16.02 9.33 0.40
C GLY A 292 15.73 10.82 0.59
N TYR A 293 15.80 11.32 1.82
CA TYR A 293 15.58 12.73 2.13
C TYR A 293 16.65 13.64 1.49
N PHE A 294 17.93 13.40 1.78
CA PHE A 294 19.01 14.29 1.36
C PHE A 294 19.28 14.25 -0.14
N LEU A 295 19.22 13.07 -0.78
CA LEU A 295 19.42 12.97 -2.21
C LEU A 295 18.31 13.69 -2.97
N THR A 296 17.07 13.58 -2.51
CA THR A 296 15.95 14.34 -3.08
C THR A 296 16.12 15.83 -2.89
N GLY A 297 16.60 16.27 -1.72
CA GLY A 297 16.88 17.68 -1.45
C GLY A 297 18.00 18.24 -2.33
N SER A 298 18.97 17.41 -2.71
CA SER A 298 20.02 17.77 -3.66
C SER A 298 19.46 17.92 -5.08
N VAL A 299 18.70 16.93 -5.56
CA VAL A 299 18.17 16.90 -6.94
C VAL A 299 17.07 17.94 -7.17
N PHE A 300 16.20 18.16 -6.18
CA PHE A 300 15.04 19.04 -6.27
C PHE A 300 15.21 20.33 -5.46
N ARG A 301 16.44 20.81 -5.24
CA ARG A 301 16.71 21.99 -4.40
C ARG A 301 15.89 23.22 -4.77
N ASN A 302 15.66 23.42 -6.07
CA ASN A 302 14.96 24.60 -6.61
C ASN A 302 13.47 24.35 -6.88
N ALA A 303 12.95 23.16 -6.56
CA ALA A 303 11.54 22.86 -6.77
C ALA A 303 10.68 23.50 -5.65
N PRO A 304 9.52 24.10 -5.96
CA PRO A 304 8.67 24.75 -4.95
C PRO A 304 8.13 23.76 -3.91
N ASP A 305 8.00 22.49 -4.29
CA ASP A 305 7.56 21.39 -3.43
C ASP A 305 8.72 20.48 -2.98
N SER A 306 9.96 21.00 -2.99
CA SER A 306 11.17 20.25 -2.64
C SER A 306 11.05 19.53 -1.29
N LYS A 307 10.51 20.19 -0.26
CA LYS A 307 10.34 19.58 1.06
C LYS A 307 9.32 18.44 1.07
N ALA A 308 8.21 18.60 0.34
CA ALA A 308 7.22 17.52 0.19
C ALA A 308 7.82 16.32 -0.56
N LEU A 309 8.59 16.58 -1.62
CA LEU A 309 9.32 15.54 -2.36
C LEU A 309 10.35 14.83 -1.46
N GLN A 310 11.13 15.58 -0.69
CA GLN A 310 12.12 15.02 0.25
C GLN A 310 11.48 14.05 1.25
N ARG A 311 10.35 14.44 1.84
CA ARG A 311 9.60 13.58 2.78
C ARG A 311 9.05 12.35 2.09
N THR A 312 8.40 12.52 0.93
CA THR A 312 7.84 11.42 0.13
C THR A 312 8.91 10.39 -0.24
N LEU A 313 10.03 10.82 -0.80
CA LEU A 313 11.10 9.90 -1.22
C LEU A 313 11.90 9.33 -0.03
N SER A 314 11.91 10.03 1.11
CA SER A 314 12.39 9.48 2.37
C SER A 314 11.54 8.29 2.81
N TYR A 315 10.20 8.39 2.77
CA TYR A 315 9.29 7.28 3.06
C TYR A 315 9.47 6.12 2.08
N GLU A 316 9.51 6.40 0.78
CA GLU A 316 9.68 5.36 -0.25
C GLU A 316 11.00 4.60 -0.11
N THR A 317 12.10 5.29 0.20
CA THR A 317 13.41 4.64 0.37
C THR A 317 13.50 3.91 1.71
N GLY A 318 13.01 4.54 2.78
CA GLY A 318 13.11 4.06 4.16
C GLY A 318 12.19 2.88 4.47
N MET A 319 11.00 2.82 3.86
CA MET A 319 10.01 1.77 4.08
C MET A 319 10.08 0.71 2.97
N GLN A 320 9.77 -0.54 3.28
CA GLN A 320 9.61 -1.60 2.24
C GLN A 320 8.37 -2.44 2.48
N SER A 321 8.07 -3.32 1.54
CA SER A 321 7.01 -4.30 1.70
C SER A 321 7.21 -5.12 2.98
N SER A 322 6.29 -4.97 3.93
CA SER A 322 6.28 -5.69 5.21
C SER A 322 5.96 -7.18 5.04
N LEU A 323 5.49 -7.60 3.87
CA LEU A 323 5.14 -8.99 3.60
C LEU A 323 6.18 -9.72 2.76
N LEU A 324 6.77 -9.03 1.78
CA LEU A 324 7.53 -9.72 0.75
C LEU A 324 8.79 -10.37 1.32
N ALA A 325 9.57 -9.66 2.14
CA ALA A 325 10.81 -10.20 2.69
C ALA A 325 10.56 -11.38 3.66
N PRO A 326 9.63 -11.29 4.64
CA PRO A 326 9.29 -12.44 5.48
C PRO A 326 8.75 -13.65 4.70
N ALA A 327 7.91 -13.42 3.69
CA ALA A 327 7.37 -14.48 2.86
C ALA A 327 8.47 -15.17 2.02
N LEU A 328 9.41 -14.41 1.46
CA LEU A 328 10.52 -14.96 0.71
C LEU A 328 11.49 -15.74 1.63
N ALA A 329 11.78 -15.21 2.81
CA ALA A 329 12.63 -15.88 3.80
C ALA A 329 12.08 -17.26 4.17
N THR A 330 10.79 -17.32 4.54
CA THR A 330 10.15 -18.57 4.98
C THR A 330 9.95 -19.59 3.85
N LYS A 331 9.74 -19.12 2.61
CA LYS A 331 9.44 -20.01 1.48
C LYS A 331 10.68 -20.53 0.76
N PHE A 332 11.76 -19.75 0.70
CA PHE A 332 12.91 -20.04 -0.17
C PHE A 332 14.25 -20.23 0.56
N PHE A 333 14.34 -19.92 1.85
CA PHE A 333 15.54 -20.17 2.64
C PHE A 333 15.30 -21.32 3.62
N GLN A 334 16.22 -22.28 3.64
CA GLN A 334 16.14 -23.44 4.53
C GLN A 334 16.39 -23.06 6.00
N ASP A 335 17.22 -22.04 6.23
CA ASP A 335 17.55 -21.58 7.56
C ASP A 335 16.51 -20.56 8.06
N PRO A 336 15.76 -20.85 9.14
CA PRO A 336 14.74 -19.95 9.66
C PRO A 336 15.30 -18.63 10.20
N LEU A 337 16.60 -18.55 10.51
CA LEU A 337 17.25 -17.32 10.97
C LEU A 337 17.18 -16.20 9.91
N VAL A 338 17.10 -16.54 8.62
CA VAL A 338 16.93 -15.54 7.54
C VAL A 338 15.64 -14.72 7.72
N GLY A 339 14.61 -15.29 8.36
CA GLY A 339 13.34 -14.62 8.62
C GLY A 339 13.36 -13.59 9.75
N ILE A 340 14.37 -13.61 10.63
CA ILE A 340 14.42 -12.74 11.81
C ILE A 340 14.61 -11.25 11.45
N PRO A 341 15.62 -10.85 10.64
CA PRO A 341 15.77 -9.44 10.26
C PRO A 341 14.58 -8.86 9.49
N PRO A 342 13.96 -9.56 8.51
CA PRO A 342 12.71 -9.13 7.90
C PRO A 342 11.60 -8.83 8.90
N ALA A 343 11.39 -9.70 9.89
CA ALA A 343 10.36 -9.49 10.90
C ALA A 343 10.62 -8.23 11.74
N ILE A 344 11.85 -8.07 12.26
CA ILE A 344 12.26 -6.88 13.04
C ILE A 344 12.14 -5.61 12.19
N SER A 345 12.55 -5.68 10.92
CA SER A 345 12.50 -4.57 9.98
C SER A 345 11.09 -4.03 9.76
N THR A 346 10.07 -4.89 9.73
CA THR A 346 8.68 -4.42 9.55
C THR A 346 8.22 -3.48 10.67
N VAL A 347 8.61 -3.78 11.90
CA VAL A 347 8.30 -3.00 13.11
C VAL A 347 9.14 -1.72 13.16
N VAL A 348 10.44 -1.84 12.92
CA VAL A 348 11.35 -0.69 12.98
C VAL A 348 10.99 0.38 11.95
N MET A 349 10.78 -0.02 10.69
CA MET A 349 10.46 0.93 9.63
C MET A 349 9.10 1.61 9.84
N SER A 350 8.11 0.91 10.43
CA SER A 350 6.81 1.50 10.73
C SER A 350 6.93 2.51 11.87
N LEU A 351 7.56 2.15 12.99
CA LEU A 351 7.77 3.07 14.11
C LEU A 351 8.51 4.33 13.66
N MET A 352 9.58 4.19 12.88
CA MET A 352 10.34 5.32 12.34
C MET A 352 9.50 6.17 11.38
N GLY A 353 8.82 5.54 10.42
CA GLY A 353 8.00 6.24 9.43
C GLY A 353 6.88 7.06 10.07
N PHE A 354 6.11 6.46 10.99
CA PHE A 354 5.02 7.16 11.66
C PHE A 354 5.49 8.18 12.69
N THR A 355 6.67 7.99 13.29
CA THR A 355 7.31 9.06 14.08
C THR A 355 7.64 10.27 13.21
N LEU A 356 8.20 10.07 12.01
CA LEU A 356 8.43 11.14 11.05
C LEU A 356 7.14 11.81 10.59
N VAL A 357 6.04 11.04 10.42
CA VAL A 357 4.71 11.62 10.13
C VAL A 357 4.30 12.60 11.23
N MET A 358 4.43 12.24 12.52
CA MET A 358 4.07 13.13 13.61
C MET A 358 4.93 14.41 13.62
N ILE A 359 6.25 14.26 13.44
CA ILE A 359 7.18 15.40 13.41
C ILE A 359 6.80 16.37 12.27
N TRP A 360 6.68 15.86 11.04
CA TRP A 360 6.46 16.72 9.88
C TRP A 360 5.02 17.25 9.73
N SER A 361 4.04 16.59 10.36
CA SER A 361 2.67 17.09 10.39
C SER A 361 2.52 18.25 11.38
N ASN A 362 3.17 18.17 12.55
CA ASN A 362 3.17 19.23 13.55
C ASN A 362 3.90 20.49 13.07
N ASP A 363 5.02 20.34 12.35
CA ASP A 363 5.77 21.47 11.77
C ASP A 363 4.92 22.31 10.80
N LYS A 364 3.95 21.68 10.11
CA LYS A 364 3.06 22.39 9.17
C LYS A 364 1.99 23.18 9.89
N GLU A 365 1.43 22.64 10.96
CA GLU A 365 0.38 23.30 11.74
C GLU A 365 0.90 24.57 12.42
N GLN A 366 2.20 24.67 12.71
CA GLN A 366 2.85 25.87 13.26
C GLN A 366 3.26 26.91 12.18
N SER A 367 3.23 26.53 10.90
CA SER A 367 3.64 27.39 9.77
C SER A 367 2.48 28.04 9.02
N ILE A 368 1.25 27.73 9.44
CA ILE A 368 -0.02 28.34 9.03
C ILE A 368 -0.43 29.31 10.13
#